data_AF-D5L7Z0-F1
#
_entry.id   AF-D5L7Z0-F1
#
_cell.length_a   1.000
_cell.length_b   1.000
_cell.length_c   1.000
_cell.angle_alpha   90.00
_cell.angle_beta   90.00
_cell.angle_gamma   90.00
#
_symmetry.space_group_name_H-M   'P 1'
#
loop_
_entity.id
_entity.type
_entity.pdbx_description
1 polymer ?
#
loop_
_entity_poly.entity_id
_entity_poly.type
_entity_poly.pdbx_seq_one_letter_code
_entity_poly.pdbx_strand_id
1 'polypeptide(L)'
;FTGDFHAITSAHNLLSAMIDNHIYWGNALEIDQRRVTWRRVMDMNDRALRDVVTSLGGVTNGAPRQTGFDITVASEVMAILCLSNDLADLEKRLGDIIVAYRRDKSPIYARDIKADGAMTVLLQQAMQPNLVQTLENNPAFVHGGPFANIAHGCNSVVATTTALKLADYVVTEAGFGADLGAEKFMNIKCRKAGLAPSVVVLVATVRAMKMNGGVAKKDLGPENVGAVKDGCPNLGRHIENLKSFGVPVVVAINHFVTDTDAEVDAIKEFVAAQGAEAILSKHWEFGSEGSKELAIRVAEIADTDIANFAPIYPDDMSLFEKIETIAKRIYRANEVIADKKIRDQLREWEAQGYGNLPICMAKTQY
;
A
#
# COMPACT_ATOMS: atom_id res chain seq x y z
N PHE A 1 -12.76 -16.22 -2.02
CA PHE A 1 -11.93 -16.47 -3.22
C PHE A 1 -11.22 -17.81 -3.02
N THR A 2 -9.90 -17.86 -2.84
CA THR A 2 -9.14 -19.11 -2.63
C THR A 2 -8.83 -19.42 -1.16
N GLY A 3 -9.13 -18.49 -0.24
CA GLY A 3 -8.97 -18.70 1.21
C GLY A 3 -7.85 -17.88 1.84
N ASP A 4 -7.08 -17.10 1.06
CA ASP A 4 -5.91 -16.35 1.53
C ASP A 4 -6.20 -15.47 2.74
N PHE A 5 -7.31 -14.72 2.72
CA PHE A 5 -7.67 -13.83 3.84
C PHE A 5 -8.06 -14.63 5.08
N HIS A 6 -8.63 -15.84 4.94
CA HIS A 6 -8.90 -16.72 6.07
C HIS A 6 -7.61 -17.30 6.65
N ALA A 7 -6.62 -17.62 5.82
CA ALA A 7 -5.29 -18.04 6.26
C ALA A 7 -4.57 -16.91 7.02
N ILE A 8 -4.61 -15.67 6.51
CA ILE A 8 -4.07 -14.49 7.19
C ILE A 8 -4.77 -14.22 8.51
N THR A 9 -6.10 -14.32 8.54
CA THR A 9 -6.90 -14.19 9.77
C THR A 9 -6.49 -15.24 10.80
N SER A 10 -6.33 -16.49 10.36
CA SER A 10 -5.92 -17.61 11.21
C SER A 10 -4.50 -17.41 11.77
N ALA A 11 -3.54 -17.03 10.93
CA ALA A 11 -2.16 -16.79 11.34
C ALA A 11 -2.06 -15.62 12.34
N HIS A 12 -2.75 -14.50 12.05
CA HIS A 12 -2.77 -13.35 12.95
C HIS A 12 -3.37 -13.71 14.31
N ASN A 13 -4.54 -14.38 14.31
CA ASN A 13 -5.23 -14.71 15.56
C ASN A 13 -4.56 -15.86 16.32
N LEU A 14 -3.82 -16.75 15.65
CA LEU A 14 -2.92 -17.71 16.30
C LEU A 14 -1.88 -16.96 17.14
N LEU A 15 -1.21 -15.96 16.56
CA LEU A 15 -0.23 -15.15 17.29
C LEU A 15 -0.87 -14.45 18.50
N SER A 16 -2.06 -13.85 18.33
CA SER A 16 -2.79 -13.24 19.43
C SER A 16 -3.13 -14.24 20.54
N ALA A 17 -3.51 -15.47 20.19
CA ALA A 17 -3.79 -16.54 21.14
C ALA A 17 -2.52 -17.01 21.87
N MET A 18 -1.40 -17.14 21.15
CA MET A 18 -0.11 -17.54 21.72
C MET A 18 0.44 -16.50 22.70
N ILE A 19 0.26 -15.20 22.42
CA ILE A 19 0.63 -14.12 23.36
C ILE A 19 -0.12 -14.25 24.68
N ASP A 20 -1.45 -14.37 24.63
CA ASP A 20 -2.27 -14.46 25.84
C ASP A 20 -2.02 -15.78 26.60
N ASN A 21 -1.78 -16.88 25.88
CA ASN A 21 -1.40 -18.16 26.48
C ASN A 21 -0.03 -18.10 27.16
N HIS A 22 0.95 -17.42 26.57
CA HIS A 22 2.27 -17.21 27.17
C HIS A 22 2.17 -16.42 28.48
N ILE A 23 1.35 -15.37 28.50
CA ILE A 23 1.08 -14.60 29.73
C ILE A 23 0.43 -15.50 30.79
N TYR A 24 -0.56 -16.30 30.40
CA TYR A 24 -1.29 -17.18 31.31
C TYR A 24 -0.40 -18.22 32.00
N TRP A 25 0.50 -18.88 31.26
CA TRP A 25 1.36 -19.95 31.80
C TRP A 25 2.65 -19.47 32.49
N GLY A 26 2.67 -18.23 32.97
CA GLY A 26 3.75 -17.71 33.81
C GLY A 26 4.56 -16.56 33.22
N ASN A 27 4.21 -16.10 32.00
CA ASN A 27 4.75 -14.88 31.40
C ASN A 27 6.29 -14.79 31.46
N ALA A 28 7.00 -15.85 31.11
CA ALA A 28 8.46 -15.93 31.25
C ALA A 28 9.24 -14.87 30.45
N LEU A 29 8.58 -14.20 29.49
CA LEU A 29 9.16 -13.10 28.71
C LEU A 29 8.91 -11.73 29.33
N GLU A 30 8.20 -11.67 30.46
CA GLU A 30 7.86 -10.46 31.19
C GLU A 30 7.07 -9.44 30.36
N ILE A 31 6.14 -9.91 29.53
CA ILE A 31 5.24 -9.06 28.72
C ILE A 31 4.48 -8.12 29.66
N ASP A 32 4.60 -6.80 29.42
CA ASP A 32 3.71 -5.82 30.04
C ASP A 32 2.39 -5.83 29.27
N GLN A 33 1.31 -6.32 29.90
CA GLN A 33 0.00 -6.48 29.27
C GLN A 33 -0.59 -5.17 28.72
N ARG A 34 -0.14 -4.02 29.25
CA ARG A 34 -0.56 -2.67 28.79
C ARG A 34 0.20 -2.22 27.54
N ARG A 35 1.25 -2.95 27.16
CA ARG A 35 2.14 -2.66 26.04
C ARG A 35 2.14 -3.76 24.99
N VAL A 36 1.10 -4.59 24.97
CA VAL A 36 0.83 -5.50 23.85
C VAL A 36 0.29 -4.65 22.70
N THR A 37 1.08 -4.50 21.64
CA THR A 37 0.70 -3.77 20.43
C THR A 37 -0.10 -4.63 19.47
N TRP A 38 0.08 -5.96 19.55
CA TRP A 38 -0.63 -6.91 18.71
C TRP A 38 -2.12 -7.02 19.08
N ARG A 39 -2.98 -6.67 18.13
CA ARG A 39 -4.44 -6.74 18.23
C ARG A 39 -4.94 -8.12 17.76
N ARG A 40 -6.23 -8.21 17.43
CA ARG A 40 -6.85 -9.35 16.73
C ARG A 40 -7.41 -8.86 15.40
N VAL A 41 -7.81 -9.79 14.53
CA VAL A 41 -8.46 -9.40 13.26
C VAL A 41 -9.67 -10.25 12.90
N MET A 42 -10.58 -9.63 12.15
CA MET A 42 -11.72 -10.28 11.52
C MET A 42 -12.06 -9.56 10.21
N ASP A 43 -12.35 -10.30 9.16
CA ASP A 43 -12.72 -9.72 7.86
C ASP A 43 -14.23 -9.38 7.79
N MET A 44 -14.69 -8.57 8.74
CA MET A 44 -16.05 -8.07 8.84
C MET A 44 -16.05 -6.62 9.32
N ASN A 45 -16.99 -5.83 8.80
CA ASN A 45 -17.18 -4.44 9.22
C ASN A 45 -17.90 -4.37 10.58
N ASP A 46 -17.23 -4.80 11.65
CA ASP A 46 -17.78 -4.80 13.00
C ASP A 46 -17.17 -3.70 13.87
N ARG A 47 -17.95 -2.63 14.10
CA ARG A 47 -17.51 -1.51 14.93
C ARG A 47 -17.47 -1.83 16.43
N ALA A 48 -18.19 -2.84 16.90
CA ALA A 48 -18.30 -3.16 18.32
C ALA A 48 -16.99 -3.74 18.88
N LEU A 49 -16.13 -4.29 18.01
CA LEU A 49 -14.88 -4.92 18.39
C LEU A 49 -13.66 -3.97 18.38
N ARG A 50 -13.84 -2.68 18.07
CA ARG A 50 -12.73 -1.72 17.97
C ARG A 50 -11.91 -1.61 19.26
N ASP A 51 -12.58 -1.63 20.40
CA ASP A 51 -11.99 -1.54 21.74
C ASP A 51 -12.75 -2.46 22.69
N VAL A 52 -12.05 -3.46 23.23
CA VAL A 52 -12.62 -4.51 24.09
C VAL A 52 -11.67 -4.84 25.23
N VAL A 53 -12.23 -5.40 26.31
CA VAL A 53 -11.45 -6.05 27.37
C VAL A 53 -11.61 -7.56 27.23
N THR A 54 -10.51 -8.29 27.07
CA THR A 54 -10.49 -9.75 26.93
C THR A 54 -10.13 -10.46 28.23
N SER A 55 -10.25 -11.79 28.26
CA SER A 55 -9.78 -12.65 29.36
C SER A 55 -10.40 -12.33 30.73
N LEU A 56 -11.70 -12.02 30.72
CA LEU A 56 -12.53 -11.87 31.92
C LEU A 56 -13.05 -13.23 32.43
N GLY A 57 -13.60 -13.25 33.65
CA GLY A 57 -14.25 -14.44 34.22
C GLY A 57 -13.41 -15.25 35.21
N GLY A 58 -12.32 -14.67 35.74
CA GLY A 58 -11.54 -15.24 36.83
C GLY A 58 -10.28 -15.98 36.38
N VAL A 59 -9.61 -16.63 37.35
CA VAL A 59 -8.24 -17.17 37.20
C VAL A 59 -8.09 -18.12 36.02
N THR A 60 -9.10 -18.94 35.73
CA THR A 60 -9.06 -19.95 34.66
C THR A 60 -9.12 -19.37 33.24
N ASN A 61 -9.47 -18.08 33.08
CA ASN A 61 -9.80 -17.49 31.78
C ASN A 61 -8.73 -16.52 31.26
N GLY A 62 -7.58 -16.40 31.94
CA GLY A 62 -6.47 -15.55 31.53
C GLY A 62 -6.32 -14.28 32.38
N ALA A 63 -5.53 -13.34 31.85
CA ALA A 63 -5.26 -12.06 32.48
C ALA A 63 -6.01 -10.93 31.74
N PRO A 64 -6.91 -10.18 32.41
CA PRO A 64 -7.66 -9.11 31.77
C PRO A 64 -6.77 -8.03 31.15
N ARG A 65 -7.02 -7.69 29.87
CA ARG A 65 -6.33 -6.59 29.19
C ARG A 65 -7.23 -5.91 28.16
N GLN A 66 -6.93 -4.64 27.89
CA GLN A 66 -7.54 -3.89 26.79
C GLN A 66 -6.88 -4.26 25.46
N THR A 67 -7.69 -4.43 24.41
CA THR A 67 -7.26 -4.72 23.04
C THR A 67 -8.37 -4.36 22.06
N GLY A 68 -8.34 -4.87 20.84
CA GLY A 68 -9.42 -4.73 19.88
C GLY A 68 -9.17 -5.55 18.62
N PHE A 69 -10.09 -5.39 17.67
CA PHE A 69 -10.03 -6.00 16.36
C PHE A 69 -9.84 -4.95 15.28
N ASP A 70 -9.01 -5.29 14.30
CA ASP A 70 -8.92 -4.59 13.03
C ASP A 70 -9.47 -5.49 11.91
N ILE A 71 -9.78 -4.89 10.76
CA ILE A 71 -10.15 -5.68 9.59
C ILE A 71 -8.93 -6.46 9.09
N THR A 72 -9.10 -7.70 8.61
CA THR A 72 -7.97 -8.59 8.26
C THR A 72 -6.94 -7.97 7.32
N VAL A 73 -7.37 -7.17 6.34
CA VAL A 73 -6.48 -6.48 5.39
C VAL A 73 -5.58 -5.40 6.03
N ALA A 74 -5.88 -4.97 7.26
CA ALA A 74 -5.07 -4.06 8.04
C ALA A 74 -3.94 -4.77 8.82
N SER A 75 -3.96 -6.11 8.87
CA SER A 75 -2.97 -6.92 9.57
C SER A 75 -1.56 -6.71 9.01
N GLU A 76 -0.56 -6.65 9.89
CA GLU A 76 0.86 -6.70 9.47
C GLU A 76 1.18 -8.02 8.75
N VAL A 77 0.49 -9.12 9.06
CA VAL A 77 0.61 -10.39 8.33
C VAL A 77 0.25 -10.22 6.85
N MET A 78 -0.77 -9.39 6.53
CA MET A 78 -1.12 -9.07 5.14
C MET A 78 0.02 -8.31 4.45
N ALA A 79 0.59 -7.30 5.12
CA ALA A 79 1.70 -6.53 4.59
C ALA A 79 2.96 -7.39 4.38
N ILE A 80 3.25 -8.29 5.32
CA ILE A 80 4.36 -9.25 5.25
C ILE A 80 4.16 -10.22 4.09
N LEU A 81 2.99 -10.84 3.95
CA LEU A 81 2.68 -11.71 2.81
C LEU A 81 2.88 -10.97 1.48
N CYS A 82 2.46 -9.71 1.40
CA CYS A 82 2.59 -8.92 0.18
C CYS A 82 4.03 -8.48 -0.13
N LEU A 83 4.95 -8.49 0.84
CA LEU A 83 6.34 -8.04 0.67
C LEU A 83 7.38 -9.16 0.78
N SER A 84 6.95 -10.39 1.02
CA SER A 84 7.86 -11.54 1.13
C SER A 84 8.20 -12.08 -0.25
N ASN A 85 9.44 -12.54 -0.42
CA ASN A 85 9.93 -13.09 -1.69
C ASN A 85 9.64 -14.59 -1.84
N ASP A 86 9.62 -15.31 -0.72
CA ASP A 86 9.40 -16.74 -0.63
C ASP A 86 8.96 -17.11 0.81
N LEU A 87 8.77 -18.41 1.09
CA LEU A 87 8.34 -18.88 2.41
C LEU A 87 9.38 -18.65 3.50
N ALA A 88 10.69 -18.66 3.19
CA ALA A 88 11.73 -18.44 4.18
C ALA A 88 11.81 -16.96 4.58
N ASP A 89 11.68 -16.04 3.61
CA ASP A 89 11.55 -14.60 3.86
C ASP A 89 10.24 -14.30 4.61
N LEU A 90 9.15 -15.00 4.28
CA LEU A 90 7.88 -14.92 5.01
C LEU A 90 8.06 -15.28 6.49
N GLU A 91 8.61 -16.45 6.79
CA GLU A 91 8.82 -16.92 8.16
C GLU A 91 9.70 -15.96 8.96
N LYS A 92 10.82 -15.52 8.36
CA LYS A 92 11.72 -14.54 8.98
C LYS A 92 10.98 -13.25 9.34
N ARG A 93 10.19 -12.70 8.42
CA ARG A 93 9.44 -11.45 8.64
C ARG A 93 8.35 -11.60 9.68
N LEU A 94 7.65 -12.74 9.69
CA LEU A 94 6.70 -13.07 10.74
C LEU A 94 7.40 -13.12 12.10
N GLY A 95 8.58 -13.74 12.17
CA GLY A 95 9.42 -13.78 13.36
C GLY A 95 9.91 -12.40 13.82
N ASP A 96 10.08 -11.43 12.91
CA ASP A 96 10.52 -10.05 13.17
C ASP A 96 9.40 -9.10 13.65
N ILE A 97 8.14 -9.55 13.69
CA ILE A 97 7.02 -8.76 14.21
C ILE A 97 7.24 -8.45 15.69
N ILE A 98 7.17 -7.17 16.07
CA ILE A 98 7.12 -6.74 17.48
C ILE A 98 5.68 -6.86 17.98
N VAL A 99 5.45 -7.76 18.94
CA VAL A 99 4.10 -8.05 19.43
C VAL A 99 3.76 -7.34 20.75
N ALA A 100 4.78 -7.07 21.55
CA ALA A 100 4.66 -6.43 22.84
C ALA A 100 6.00 -5.85 23.31
N TYR A 101 5.96 -5.18 24.45
CA TYR A 101 7.15 -4.68 25.14
C TYR A 101 7.17 -5.14 26.59
N ARG A 102 8.38 -5.31 27.13
CA ARG A 102 8.61 -5.47 28.58
C ARG A 102 8.41 -4.14 29.31
N ARG A 103 8.50 -4.16 30.64
CA ARG A 103 8.41 -2.96 31.48
C ARG A 103 9.53 -1.96 31.21
N ASP A 104 10.73 -2.46 30.87
CA ASP A 104 11.90 -1.67 30.49
C ASP A 104 11.83 -1.15 29.03
N LYS A 105 10.74 -1.43 28.30
CA LYS A 105 10.51 -1.11 26.89
C LYS A 105 11.37 -1.88 25.89
N SER A 106 12.08 -2.93 26.29
CA SER A 106 12.67 -3.85 25.32
C SER A 106 11.57 -4.57 24.51
N PRO A 107 11.76 -4.75 23.20
CA PRO A 107 10.77 -5.40 22.35
C PRO A 107 10.69 -6.90 22.63
N ILE A 108 9.52 -7.46 22.35
CA ILE A 108 9.27 -8.90 22.29
C ILE A 108 8.76 -9.20 20.88
N TYR A 109 9.41 -10.17 20.24
CA TYR A 109 9.14 -10.55 18.86
C TYR A 109 8.25 -11.80 18.80
N ALA A 110 7.56 -12.03 17.68
CA ALA A 110 6.75 -13.24 17.49
C ALA A 110 7.58 -14.53 17.61
N ARG A 111 8.85 -14.51 17.15
CA ARG A 111 9.80 -15.63 17.31
C ARG A 111 10.13 -15.94 18.78
N ASP A 112 10.07 -14.96 19.67
CA ASP A 112 10.35 -15.17 21.10
C ASP A 112 9.25 -16.05 21.75
N ILE A 113 8.04 -16.02 21.17
CA ILE A 113 6.89 -16.85 21.54
C ILE A 113 6.80 -18.09 20.62
N LYS A 114 7.75 -18.27 19.70
CA LYS A 114 7.85 -19.41 18.75
C LYS A 114 6.62 -19.54 17.84
N ALA A 115 6.04 -18.42 17.41
CA ALA A 115 4.82 -18.40 16.61
C ALA A 115 5.08 -18.38 15.09
N ASP A 116 6.24 -17.89 14.66
CA ASP A 116 6.68 -17.72 13.28
C ASP A 116 6.52 -18.97 12.40
N GLY A 117 7.04 -20.13 12.83
CA GLY A 117 6.92 -21.36 12.06
C GLY A 117 5.46 -21.80 11.89
N ALA A 118 4.65 -21.72 12.96
CA ALA A 118 3.25 -22.11 12.92
C ALA A 118 2.39 -21.16 12.05
N MET A 119 2.67 -19.85 12.12
CA MET A 119 2.04 -18.87 11.22
C MET A 119 2.41 -19.13 9.76
N THR A 120 3.68 -19.48 9.49
CA THR A 120 4.15 -19.79 8.13
C THR A 120 3.43 -20.99 7.54
N VAL A 121 3.22 -22.05 8.33
CA VAL A 121 2.45 -23.24 7.90
C VAL A 121 1.00 -22.85 7.54
N LEU A 122 0.35 -22.00 8.33
CA LEU A 122 -1.00 -21.52 8.02
C LEU A 122 -1.07 -20.71 6.72
N LEU A 123 0.03 -20.06 6.34
CA LEU A 123 0.13 -19.21 5.15
C LEU A 123 0.75 -19.92 3.93
N GLN A 124 1.19 -21.18 4.08
CA GLN A 124 1.96 -21.87 3.04
C GLN A 124 1.26 -21.88 1.68
N GLN A 125 -0.03 -22.21 1.67
CA GLN A 125 -0.84 -22.20 0.43
C GLN A 125 -1.24 -20.78 0.03
N ALA A 126 -1.57 -19.93 1.00
CA ALA A 126 -1.96 -18.54 0.77
C ALA A 126 -0.83 -17.66 0.22
N MET A 127 0.41 -18.15 0.18
CA MET A 127 1.55 -17.48 -0.46
C MET A 127 1.57 -17.68 -1.98
N GLN A 128 0.81 -18.63 -2.51
CA GLN A 128 0.77 -18.96 -3.93
C GLN A 128 -0.17 -17.98 -4.69
N PRO A 129 0.31 -17.28 -5.73
CA PRO A 129 -0.53 -16.37 -6.51
C PRO A 129 -1.72 -17.07 -7.17
N ASN A 130 -2.90 -16.46 -7.07
CA ASN A 130 -4.12 -17.01 -7.67
C ASN A 130 -4.27 -16.56 -9.12
N LEU A 131 -4.16 -17.50 -10.06
CA LEU A 131 -4.41 -17.24 -11.48
C LEU A 131 -5.92 -17.21 -11.76
N VAL A 132 -6.38 -16.12 -12.35
CA VAL A 132 -7.71 -15.95 -12.94
C VAL A 132 -7.55 -15.33 -14.33
N GLN A 133 -8.65 -14.91 -14.94
CA GLN A 133 -8.62 -14.29 -16.26
C GLN A 133 -9.52 -13.05 -16.33
N THR A 134 -9.19 -12.16 -17.27
CA THR A 134 -10.06 -11.04 -17.66
C THR A 134 -11.27 -11.55 -18.45
N LEU A 135 -12.23 -10.68 -18.78
CA LEU A 135 -13.37 -11.02 -19.66
C LEU A 135 -12.93 -11.45 -21.07
N GLU A 136 -11.72 -11.07 -21.49
CA GLU A 136 -11.11 -11.43 -22.78
C GLU A 136 -10.08 -12.57 -22.66
N ASN A 137 -10.15 -13.32 -21.54
CA ASN A 137 -9.33 -14.50 -21.26
C ASN A 137 -7.82 -14.24 -21.10
N ASN A 138 -7.40 -12.98 -20.90
CA ASN A 138 -6.01 -12.70 -20.56
C ASN A 138 -5.72 -13.13 -19.11
N PRO A 139 -4.54 -13.72 -18.84
CA PRO A 139 -4.19 -14.16 -17.49
C PRO A 139 -4.05 -12.98 -16.54
N ALA A 140 -4.57 -13.13 -15.32
CA ALA A 140 -4.46 -12.12 -14.27
C ALA A 140 -4.17 -12.79 -12.92
N PHE A 141 -3.22 -12.25 -12.16
CA PHE A 141 -3.01 -12.65 -10.77
C PHE A 141 -3.77 -11.73 -9.82
N VAL A 142 -4.54 -12.32 -8.89
CA VAL A 142 -5.18 -11.61 -7.78
C VAL A 142 -4.62 -12.17 -6.48
N HIS A 143 -3.70 -11.43 -5.84
CA HIS A 143 -2.97 -11.96 -4.68
C HIS A 143 -2.48 -10.87 -3.73
N GLY A 144 -2.88 -10.98 -2.47
CA GLY A 144 -2.66 -9.94 -1.46
C GLY A 144 -3.59 -8.74 -1.60
N GLY A 145 -3.65 -7.90 -0.57
CA GLY A 145 -4.49 -6.71 -0.55
C GLY A 145 -4.34 -5.92 0.75
N PRO A 146 -3.16 -5.35 1.03
CA PRO A 146 -2.95 -4.54 2.22
C PRO A 146 -3.61 -3.16 2.04
N PHE A 147 -3.90 -2.50 3.15
CA PHE A 147 -4.28 -1.09 3.12
C PHE A 147 -3.21 -0.20 2.48
N ALA A 148 -3.65 0.91 1.86
CA ALA A 148 -2.78 1.90 1.22
C ALA A 148 -2.48 3.12 2.12
N ASN A 149 -2.97 3.14 3.37
CA ASN A 149 -2.62 4.16 4.37
C ASN A 149 -1.57 3.63 5.36
N ILE A 150 -1.91 2.67 6.22
CA ILE A 150 -1.02 2.07 7.21
C ILE A 150 -0.08 1.01 6.62
N ALA A 151 -0.29 0.63 5.36
CA ALA A 151 0.59 -0.23 4.58
C ALA A 151 0.76 0.32 3.16
N HIS A 152 1.40 -0.45 2.29
CA HIS A 152 1.88 -0.01 0.98
C HIS A 152 0.85 -0.15 -0.15
N GLY A 153 -0.31 -0.76 0.08
CA GLY A 153 -1.42 -0.74 -0.88
C GLY A 153 -1.17 -1.45 -2.21
N CYS A 154 -0.27 -2.43 -2.28
CA CYS A 154 0.04 -3.16 -3.51
C CYS A 154 -0.31 -4.65 -3.39
N ASN A 155 -0.54 -5.32 -4.52
CA ASN A 155 -0.56 -6.78 -4.57
C ASN A 155 0.83 -7.35 -4.23
N SER A 156 0.90 -8.66 -3.97
CA SER A 156 2.14 -9.29 -3.49
C SER A 156 3.33 -9.19 -4.44
N VAL A 157 4.53 -9.15 -3.87
CA VAL A 157 5.81 -9.30 -4.60
C VAL A 157 5.85 -10.60 -5.39
N VAL A 158 5.48 -11.74 -4.78
CA VAL A 158 5.53 -13.05 -5.47
C VAL A 158 4.65 -13.08 -6.73
N ALA A 159 3.45 -12.50 -6.70
CA ALA A 159 2.62 -12.42 -7.90
C ALA A 159 3.28 -11.55 -8.99
N THR A 160 3.83 -10.39 -8.62
CA THR A 160 4.52 -9.50 -9.58
C THR A 160 5.78 -10.14 -10.15
N THR A 161 6.64 -10.74 -9.33
CA THR A 161 7.88 -11.38 -9.81
C THR A 161 7.61 -12.64 -10.62
N THR A 162 6.58 -13.43 -10.24
CA THR A 162 6.13 -14.59 -11.03
C THR A 162 5.63 -14.13 -12.40
N ALA A 163 4.78 -13.09 -12.47
CA ALA A 163 4.32 -12.54 -13.74
C ALA A 163 5.47 -12.04 -14.62
N LEU A 164 6.47 -11.36 -14.03
CA LEU A 164 7.64 -10.84 -14.75
C LEU A 164 8.53 -11.95 -15.33
N LYS A 165 8.40 -13.19 -14.86
CA LYS A 165 9.09 -14.35 -15.44
C LYS A 165 8.27 -15.07 -16.51
N LEU A 166 6.98 -14.77 -16.63
CA LEU A 166 6.04 -15.49 -17.49
C LEU A 166 5.50 -14.65 -18.65
N ALA A 167 5.63 -13.33 -18.60
CA ALA A 167 5.09 -12.41 -19.61
C ALA A 167 6.09 -11.30 -19.94
N ASP A 168 6.00 -10.77 -21.16
CA ASP A 168 6.83 -9.65 -21.63
C ASP A 168 6.47 -8.33 -20.94
N TYR A 169 5.17 -8.11 -20.68
CA TYR A 169 4.65 -6.95 -19.95
C TYR A 169 3.81 -7.38 -18.76
N VAL A 170 4.04 -6.72 -17.62
CA VAL A 170 3.28 -6.93 -16.39
C VAL A 170 2.66 -5.62 -15.96
N VAL A 171 1.34 -5.52 -16.08
CA VAL A 171 0.57 -4.38 -15.57
C VAL A 171 0.19 -4.65 -14.12
N THR A 172 0.48 -3.70 -13.24
CA THR A 172 0.13 -3.76 -11.82
C THR A 172 -0.28 -2.36 -11.34
N GLU A 173 -0.82 -2.27 -10.13
CA GLU A 173 -1.37 -1.04 -9.58
C GLU A 173 -1.07 -0.91 -8.08
N ALA A 174 -1.34 0.27 -7.55
CA ALA A 174 -1.29 0.57 -6.12
C ALA A 174 -2.53 1.38 -5.72
N GLY A 175 -3.04 1.15 -4.52
CA GLY A 175 -4.25 1.81 -4.02
C GLY A 175 -4.08 3.30 -3.74
N PHE A 176 -5.18 4.05 -3.81
CA PHE A 176 -5.24 5.52 -3.72
C PHE A 176 -4.54 6.24 -4.88
N GLY A 177 -4.29 7.56 -4.72
CA GLY A 177 -3.57 8.36 -5.69
C GLY A 177 -2.06 8.10 -5.69
N ALA A 178 -1.36 8.69 -6.67
CA ALA A 178 0.09 8.51 -6.81
C ALA A 178 0.92 9.11 -5.65
N ASP A 179 0.32 9.97 -4.83
CA ASP A 179 0.91 10.53 -3.61
C ASP A 179 1.02 9.50 -2.46
N LEU A 180 0.19 8.46 -2.47
CA LEU A 180 0.23 7.37 -1.51
C LEU A 180 0.62 6.05 -2.17
N GLY A 181 -0.20 5.56 -3.11
CA GLY A 181 -0.01 4.25 -3.72
C GLY A 181 1.29 4.15 -4.48
N ALA A 182 1.49 5.02 -5.48
CA ALA A 182 2.71 4.99 -6.29
C ALA A 182 3.96 5.33 -5.47
N GLU A 183 3.89 6.33 -4.58
CA GLU A 183 4.99 6.65 -3.65
C GLU A 183 5.43 5.41 -2.85
N LYS A 184 4.49 4.64 -2.29
CA LYS A 184 4.79 3.43 -1.53
C LYS A 184 5.19 2.25 -2.41
N PHE A 185 4.62 2.13 -3.61
CA PHE A 185 5.07 1.15 -4.59
C PHE A 185 6.56 1.35 -4.88
N MET A 186 6.97 2.59 -5.18
CA MET A 186 8.34 2.96 -5.51
C MET A 186 9.28 2.88 -4.30
N ASN A 187 8.94 3.52 -3.18
CA ASN A 187 9.82 3.59 -2.01
C ASN A 187 9.81 2.35 -1.12
N ILE A 188 8.78 1.50 -1.17
CA ILE A 188 8.68 0.31 -0.32
C ILE A 188 8.76 -0.97 -1.16
N LYS A 189 7.81 -1.20 -2.07
CA LYS A 189 7.72 -2.48 -2.82
C LYS A 189 8.92 -2.66 -3.75
N CYS A 190 9.16 -1.72 -4.65
CA CYS A 190 10.29 -1.73 -5.57
C CYS A 190 11.63 -1.81 -4.83
N ARG A 191 11.81 -0.96 -3.82
CA ARG A 191 13.01 -0.95 -2.97
C ARG A 191 13.29 -2.31 -2.34
N LYS A 192 12.28 -2.97 -1.74
CA LYS A 192 12.47 -4.24 -1.04
C LYS A 192 12.54 -5.47 -1.95
N ALA A 193 11.93 -5.40 -3.14
CA ALA A 193 11.86 -6.51 -4.08
C ALA A 193 12.88 -6.39 -5.23
N GLY A 194 13.68 -5.31 -5.28
CA GLY A 194 14.61 -5.06 -6.37
C GLY A 194 13.91 -4.86 -7.73
N LEU A 195 12.71 -4.28 -7.71
CA LEU A 195 11.93 -4.04 -8.93
C LEU A 195 12.18 -2.62 -9.44
N ALA A 196 12.28 -2.46 -10.76
CA ALA A 196 12.34 -1.18 -11.44
C ALA A 196 11.21 -1.10 -12.48
N PRO A 197 10.25 -0.17 -12.35
CA PRO A 197 9.17 -0.02 -13.32
C PRO A 197 9.65 0.72 -14.57
N SER A 198 9.28 0.22 -15.74
CA SER A 198 9.65 0.80 -17.04
C SER A 198 8.80 2.02 -17.43
N VAL A 199 7.55 2.08 -16.98
CA VAL A 199 6.58 3.13 -17.32
C VAL A 199 5.47 3.18 -16.28
N VAL A 200 4.93 4.37 -16.01
CA VAL A 200 3.75 4.57 -15.16
C VAL A 200 2.59 5.11 -15.97
N VAL A 201 1.42 4.48 -15.84
CA VAL A 201 0.16 5.02 -16.33
C VAL A 201 -0.54 5.75 -15.19
N LEU A 202 -0.78 7.05 -15.36
CA LEU A 202 -1.51 7.89 -14.42
C LEU A 202 -2.95 8.08 -14.91
N VAL A 203 -3.91 7.45 -14.24
CA VAL A 203 -5.32 7.50 -14.63
C VAL A 203 -5.98 8.80 -14.15
N ALA A 204 -6.74 9.46 -15.02
CA ALA A 204 -7.54 10.64 -14.72
C ALA A 204 -8.94 10.56 -15.37
N THR A 205 -9.89 11.36 -14.88
CA THR A 205 -11.23 11.51 -15.48
C THR A 205 -11.63 12.97 -15.50
N VAL A 206 -12.45 13.37 -16.47
CA VAL A 206 -13.03 14.73 -16.55
C VAL A 206 -13.79 15.07 -15.27
N ARG A 207 -14.59 14.12 -14.76
CA ARG A 207 -15.34 14.29 -13.51
C ARG A 207 -14.46 14.54 -12.29
N ALA A 208 -13.34 13.82 -12.17
CA ALA A 208 -12.39 14.05 -11.08
C ALA A 208 -11.70 15.41 -11.20
N MET A 209 -11.37 15.86 -12.42
CA MET A 209 -10.83 17.20 -12.64
C MET A 209 -11.86 18.27 -12.25
N LYS A 210 -13.13 18.14 -12.67
CA LYS A 210 -14.21 19.04 -12.23
C LYS A 210 -14.35 19.10 -10.70
N MET A 211 -14.25 17.96 -10.00
CA MET A 211 -14.28 17.94 -8.53
C MET A 211 -13.10 18.69 -7.92
N ASN A 212 -11.88 18.48 -8.42
CA ASN A 212 -10.71 19.22 -7.96
C ASN A 212 -10.80 20.73 -8.28
N GLY A 213 -11.50 21.10 -9.35
CA GLY A 213 -11.85 22.49 -9.68
C GLY A 213 -13.02 23.06 -8.87
N GLY A 214 -13.52 22.34 -7.86
CA GLY A 214 -14.54 22.85 -6.92
C GLY A 214 -15.99 22.47 -7.24
N VAL A 215 -16.25 21.66 -8.27
CA VAL A 215 -17.61 21.19 -8.58
C VAL A 215 -18.03 20.09 -7.60
N ALA A 216 -19.18 20.26 -6.96
CA ALA A 216 -19.71 19.27 -6.05
C ALA A 216 -20.08 17.97 -6.80
N LYS A 217 -19.94 16.82 -6.12
CA LYS A 217 -20.15 15.48 -6.71
C LYS A 217 -21.49 15.30 -7.44
N LYS A 218 -22.54 15.97 -6.97
CA LYS A 218 -23.90 15.91 -7.54
C LYS A 218 -24.07 16.73 -8.82
N ASP A 219 -23.16 17.67 -9.10
CA ASP A 219 -23.26 18.66 -10.17
C ASP A 219 -22.27 18.40 -11.32
N LEU A 220 -21.75 17.17 -11.43
CA LEU A 220 -20.72 16.79 -12.40
C LEU A 220 -21.23 16.48 -13.82
N GLY A 221 -22.55 16.49 -14.02
CA GLY A 221 -23.18 16.12 -15.30
C GLY A 221 -22.94 17.13 -16.43
N PRO A 222 -23.22 18.44 -16.23
CA PRO A 222 -22.99 19.44 -17.27
C PRO A 222 -21.51 19.59 -17.66
N GLU A 223 -21.27 19.99 -18.90
CA GLU A 223 -19.95 20.41 -19.38
C GLU A 223 -19.43 21.58 -18.54
N ASN A 224 -18.18 21.51 -18.09
CA ASN A 224 -17.49 22.62 -17.44
C ASN A 224 -15.98 22.56 -17.67
N VAL A 225 -15.54 23.01 -18.85
CA VAL A 225 -14.12 23.09 -19.24
C VAL A 225 -13.31 23.95 -18.26
N GLY A 226 -13.89 25.03 -17.73
CA GLY A 226 -13.24 25.89 -16.74
C GLY A 226 -12.85 25.11 -15.47
N ALA A 227 -13.81 24.40 -14.87
CA ALA A 227 -13.55 23.57 -13.70
C ALA A 227 -12.57 22.42 -13.98
N VAL A 228 -12.58 21.85 -15.19
CA VAL A 228 -11.56 20.86 -15.59
C VAL A 228 -10.17 21.48 -15.54
N LYS A 229 -9.98 22.67 -16.15
CA LYS A 229 -8.70 23.39 -16.13
C LYS A 229 -8.27 23.75 -14.71
N ASP A 230 -9.20 24.19 -13.86
CA ASP A 230 -8.93 24.53 -12.47
C ASP A 230 -8.57 23.31 -11.60
N GLY A 231 -9.02 22.11 -11.98
CA GLY A 231 -8.67 20.86 -11.30
C GLY A 231 -7.40 20.18 -11.80
N CYS A 232 -6.97 20.47 -13.03
CA CYS A 232 -5.75 19.91 -13.63
C CYS A 232 -4.46 20.14 -12.84
N PRO A 233 -4.27 21.18 -12.00
CA PRO A 233 -3.12 21.29 -11.10
C PRO A 233 -2.91 20.06 -10.20
N ASN A 234 -3.97 19.34 -9.81
CA ASN A 234 -3.84 18.06 -9.10
C ASN A 234 -3.12 17.02 -9.98
N LEU A 235 -3.56 16.84 -11.23
CA LEU A 235 -2.94 15.94 -12.20
C LEU A 235 -1.49 16.33 -12.49
N GLY A 236 -1.22 17.63 -12.69
CA GLY A 236 0.13 18.16 -12.90
C GLY A 236 1.08 17.81 -11.76
N ARG A 237 0.60 17.90 -10.51
CA ARG A 237 1.39 17.50 -9.34
C ARG A 237 1.75 16.03 -9.36
N HIS A 238 0.79 15.15 -9.68
CA HIS A 238 1.05 13.72 -9.76
C HIS A 238 2.02 13.36 -10.90
N ILE A 239 1.92 14.02 -12.05
CA ILE A 239 2.89 13.85 -13.16
C ILE A 239 4.30 14.22 -12.68
N GLU A 240 4.47 15.39 -12.06
CA GLU A 240 5.76 15.86 -11.54
C GLU A 240 6.34 14.89 -10.50
N ASN A 241 5.51 14.43 -9.56
CA ASN A 241 5.91 13.49 -8.52
C ASN A 241 6.41 12.18 -9.10
N LEU A 242 5.69 11.60 -10.07
CA LEU A 242 6.07 10.35 -10.73
C LEU A 242 7.35 10.50 -11.53
N LYS A 243 7.51 11.61 -12.29
CA LYS A 243 8.75 11.93 -12.99
C LYS A 243 9.94 12.06 -12.05
N SER A 244 9.73 12.49 -10.80
CA SER A 244 10.80 12.63 -9.81
C SER A 244 11.45 11.31 -9.36
N PHE A 245 10.82 10.17 -9.66
CA PHE A 245 11.40 8.83 -9.50
C PHE A 245 12.22 8.38 -10.72
N GLY A 246 12.30 9.18 -11.79
CA GLY A 246 13.04 8.84 -13.01
C GLY A 246 12.30 7.86 -13.94
N VAL A 247 10.98 7.72 -13.79
CA VAL A 247 10.16 6.80 -14.59
C VAL A 247 9.31 7.58 -15.60
N PRO A 248 9.22 7.15 -16.87
CA PRO A 248 8.31 7.72 -17.86
C PRO A 248 6.84 7.67 -17.41
N VAL A 249 6.06 8.71 -17.75
CA VAL A 249 4.65 8.84 -17.34
C VAL A 249 3.76 9.06 -18.56
N VAL A 250 2.72 8.25 -18.70
CA VAL A 250 1.61 8.44 -19.65
C VAL A 250 0.33 8.66 -18.86
N VAL A 251 -0.46 9.65 -19.23
CA VAL A 251 -1.79 9.86 -18.63
C VAL A 251 -2.83 9.08 -19.43
N ALA A 252 -3.65 8.29 -18.74
CA ALA A 252 -4.83 7.66 -19.32
C ALA A 252 -6.09 8.42 -18.88
N ILE A 253 -6.78 9.05 -19.81
CA ILE A 253 -8.07 9.69 -19.55
C ILE A 253 -9.14 8.61 -19.68
N ASN A 254 -9.69 8.13 -18.57
CA ASN A 254 -10.79 7.18 -18.62
C ASN A 254 -12.09 7.92 -18.97
N HIS A 255 -12.62 7.64 -20.16
CA HIS A 255 -13.77 8.34 -20.73
C HIS A 255 -15.07 7.90 -20.07
N PHE A 256 -15.92 8.88 -19.75
CA PHE A 256 -17.30 8.64 -19.34
C PHE A 256 -18.29 9.18 -20.38
N VAL A 257 -19.49 8.59 -20.47
CA VAL A 257 -20.48 8.90 -21.52
C VAL A 257 -20.96 10.36 -21.54
N THR A 258 -20.78 11.10 -20.44
CA THR A 258 -21.13 12.53 -20.35
C THR A 258 -19.95 13.46 -20.61
N ASP A 259 -18.75 12.93 -20.78
CA ASP A 259 -17.57 13.73 -21.02
C ASP A 259 -17.64 14.31 -22.43
N THR A 260 -17.37 15.60 -22.55
CA THR A 260 -17.35 16.28 -23.85
C THR A 260 -15.94 16.29 -24.44
N ASP A 261 -15.84 16.37 -25.77
CA ASP A 261 -14.54 16.48 -26.44
C ASP A 261 -13.76 17.71 -25.94
N ALA A 262 -14.43 18.83 -25.69
CA ALA A 262 -13.82 20.05 -25.17
C ALA A 262 -13.21 19.86 -23.76
N GLU A 263 -13.86 19.09 -22.87
CA GLU A 263 -13.33 18.78 -21.55
C GLU A 263 -12.14 17.80 -21.64
N VAL A 264 -12.20 16.82 -22.54
CA VAL A 264 -11.11 15.87 -22.78
C VAL A 264 -9.89 16.61 -23.34
N ASP A 265 -10.10 17.47 -24.33
CA ASP A 265 -9.03 18.23 -24.98
C ASP A 265 -8.36 19.20 -24.00
N ALA A 266 -9.12 19.80 -23.08
CA ALA A 266 -8.54 20.62 -22.01
C ALA A 266 -7.56 19.85 -21.12
N ILE A 267 -7.83 18.57 -20.82
CA ILE A 267 -6.90 17.71 -20.08
C ILE A 267 -5.68 17.39 -20.94
N LYS A 268 -5.88 17.03 -22.22
CA LYS A 268 -4.77 16.74 -23.14
C LYS A 268 -3.81 17.92 -23.30
N GLU A 269 -4.35 19.11 -23.53
CA GLU A 269 -3.59 20.36 -23.62
C GLU A 269 -2.79 20.61 -22.34
N PHE A 270 -3.41 20.45 -21.17
CA PHE A 270 -2.74 20.64 -19.90
C PHE A 270 -1.59 19.64 -19.70
N VAL A 271 -1.83 18.35 -19.96
CA VAL A 271 -0.84 17.29 -19.81
C VAL A 271 0.34 17.49 -20.77
N ALA A 272 0.08 17.88 -22.01
CA ALA A 272 1.11 18.24 -22.99
C ALA A 272 2.00 19.38 -22.48
N ALA A 273 1.42 20.41 -21.85
CA ALA A 273 2.17 21.50 -21.24
C ALA A 273 3.05 21.06 -20.04
N GLN A 274 2.73 19.92 -19.40
CA GLN A 274 3.58 19.29 -18.38
C GLN A 274 4.66 18.36 -18.97
N GLY A 275 4.79 18.32 -20.29
CA GLY A 275 5.74 17.45 -21.00
C GLY A 275 5.42 15.97 -20.84
N ALA A 276 4.14 15.62 -20.73
CA ALA A 276 3.65 14.25 -20.73
C ALA A 276 2.58 14.08 -21.83
N GLU A 277 2.19 12.85 -22.09
CA GLU A 277 1.18 12.52 -23.09
C GLU A 277 -0.10 12.05 -22.40
N ALA A 278 -1.27 12.43 -22.94
CA ALA A 278 -2.57 11.98 -22.45
C ALA A 278 -3.34 11.26 -23.55
N ILE A 279 -3.69 10.00 -23.28
CA ILE A 279 -4.41 9.14 -24.22
C ILE A 279 -5.80 8.86 -23.66
N LEU A 280 -6.82 9.05 -24.49
CA LEU A 280 -8.20 8.74 -24.13
C LEU A 280 -8.39 7.22 -24.15
N SER A 281 -8.96 6.67 -23.09
CA SER A 281 -9.29 5.26 -23.01
C SER A 281 -10.79 5.06 -22.80
N LYS A 282 -11.38 4.21 -23.64
CA LYS A 282 -12.79 3.82 -23.64
C LYS A 282 -12.97 2.32 -23.37
N HIS A 283 -12.02 1.70 -22.66
CA HIS A 283 -12.01 0.26 -22.41
C HIS A 283 -13.23 -0.26 -21.63
N TRP A 284 -13.85 0.60 -20.81
CA TRP A 284 -15.08 0.26 -20.11
C TRP A 284 -16.24 -0.04 -21.09
N GLU A 285 -16.29 0.67 -22.22
CA GLU A 285 -17.34 0.51 -23.23
C GLU A 285 -16.94 -0.50 -24.34
N PHE A 286 -15.69 -0.47 -24.77
CA PHE A 286 -15.21 -1.21 -25.96
C PHE A 286 -14.19 -2.31 -25.67
N GLY A 287 -13.98 -2.69 -24.40
CA GLY A 287 -12.99 -3.69 -24.03
C GLY A 287 -11.56 -3.29 -24.43
N SER A 288 -10.72 -4.26 -24.79
CA SER A 288 -9.32 -4.02 -25.15
C SER A 288 -9.13 -3.03 -26.30
N GLU A 289 -10.01 -3.04 -27.31
CA GLU A 289 -9.97 -2.08 -28.43
C GLU A 289 -10.06 -0.63 -27.94
N GLY A 290 -10.82 -0.36 -26.87
CA GLY A 290 -10.93 0.96 -26.25
C GLY A 290 -9.67 1.43 -25.51
N SER A 291 -8.67 0.57 -25.35
CA SER A 291 -7.36 0.89 -24.73
C SER A 291 -6.17 0.61 -25.64
N LYS A 292 -6.40 0.23 -26.90
CA LYS A 292 -5.34 -0.21 -27.82
C LYS A 292 -4.26 0.85 -28.05
N GLU A 293 -4.65 2.10 -28.27
CA GLU A 293 -3.72 3.22 -28.45
C GLU A 293 -2.84 3.41 -27.20
N LEU A 294 -3.45 3.39 -26.01
CA LEU A 294 -2.74 3.47 -24.74
C LEU A 294 -1.76 2.30 -24.57
N ALA A 295 -2.21 1.07 -24.86
CA ALA A 295 -1.41 -0.14 -24.71
C ALA A 295 -0.18 -0.13 -25.64
N ILE A 296 -0.38 0.23 -26.92
CA ILE A 296 0.72 0.37 -27.89
C ILE A 296 1.73 1.40 -27.37
N ARG A 297 1.26 2.57 -26.94
CA ARG A 297 2.17 3.64 -26.50
C ARG A 297 2.94 3.25 -25.24
N VAL A 298 2.29 2.59 -24.29
CA VAL A 298 2.92 2.08 -23.07
C VAL A 298 4.00 1.04 -23.40
N ALA A 299 3.72 0.12 -24.33
CA ALA A 299 4.69 -0.87 -24.79
C ALA A 299 5.90 -0.21 -25.47
N GLU A 300 5.68 0.74 -26.39
CA GLU A 300 6.76 1.49 -27.04
C GLU A 300 7.68 2.18 -26.03
N ILE A 301 7.12 2.84 -25.01
CA ILE A 301 7.91 3.52 -23.98
C ILE A 301 8.69 2.50 -23.15
N ALA A 302 8.05 1.41 -22.73
CA ALA A 302 8.70 0.36 -21.97
C ALA A 302 9.89 -0.27 -22.74
N ASP A 303 9.74 -0.49 -24.04
CA ASP A 303 10.77 -1.10 -24.90
C ASP A 303 11.96 -0.19 -25.18
N THR A 304 11.81 1.13 -25.02
CA THR A 304 12.93 2.07 -25.19
C THR A 304 13.95 2.01 -24.05
N ASP A 305 13.59 1.41 -22.92
CA ASP A 305 14.44 1.23 -21.72
C ASP A 305 15.07 2.55 -21.22
N ILE A 306 14.33 3.65 -21.30
CA ILE A 306 14.79 4.99 -20.88
C ILE A 306 14.55 5.27 -19.38
N ALA A 307 13.88 4.37 -18.67
CA ALA A 307 13.57 4.56 -17.26
C ALA A 307 14.85 4.51 -16.42
N ASN A 308 15.08 5.53 -15.59
CA ASN A 308 16.19 5.59 -14.64
C ASN A 308 15.63 5.63 -13.22
N PHE A 309 14.94 4.56 -12.85
CA PHE A 309 14.21 4.47 -11.59
C PHE A 309 15.13 4.62 -10.38
N ALA A 310 14.80 5.55 -9.49
CA ALA A 310 15.42 5.69 -8.18
C ALA A 310 14.41 6.10 -7.10
N PRO A 311 14.49 5.53 -5.87
CA PRO A 311 13.75 6.04 -4.73
C PRO A 311 14.11 7.50 -4.41
N ILE A 312 13.17 8.27 -3.84
CA ILE A 312 13.37 9.71 -3.59
C ILE A 312 14.19 10.03 -2.33
N TYR A 313 14.58 9.01 -1.56
CA TYR A 313 15.49 9.13 -0.41
C TYR A 313 16.31 7.84 -0.24
N PRO A 314 17.57 7.93 0.21
CA PRO A 314 18.41 6.77 0.49
C PRO A 314 18.04 6.09 1.81
N ASP A 315 18.56 4.89 2.05
CA ASP A 315 18.25 4.11 3.26
C ASP A 315 18.89 4.67 4.52
N ASP A 316 20.04 5.33 4.43
CA ASP A 316 20.81 5.89 5.55
C ASP A 316 20.30 7.26 6.04
N MET A 317 19.35 7.86 5.33
CA MET A 317 18.67 9.09 5.77
C MET A 317 17.89 8.84 7.08
N SER A 318 17.92 9.80 8.01
CA SER A 318 17.18 9.66 9.27
C SER A 318 15.68 9.51 9.03
N LEU A 319 14.97 8.83 9.92
CA LEU A 319 13.54 8.56 9.76
C LEU A 319 12.74 9.87 9.64
N PHE A 320 13.12 10.90 10.40
CA PHE A 320 12.44 12.19 10.34
C PHE A 320 12.72 12.92 9.01
N GLU A 321 13.95 12.88 8.51
CA GLU A 321 14.29 13.46 7.20
C GLU A 321 13.62 12.72 6.05
N LYS A 322 13.44 11.40 6.13
CA LYS A 322 12.65 10.63 5.16
C LYS A 322 11.19 11.10 5.14
N ILE A 323 10.57 11.30 6.30
CA ILE A 323 9.22 11.87 6.43
C ILE A 323 9.16 13.26 5.80
N GLU A 324 10.10 14.15 6.14
CA GLU A 324 10.18 15.49 5.56
C GLU A 324 10.37 15.46 4.04
N THR A 325 11.18 14.53 3.54
CA THR A 325 11.45 14.36 2.11
C THR A 325 10.17 14.00 1.37
N ILE A 326 9.38 13.04 1.87
CA ILE A 326 8.08 12.71 1.27
C ILE A 326 7.15 13.92 1.33
N ALA A 327 7.04 14.57 2.50
CA ALA A 327 6.13 15.69 2.69
C ALA A 327 6.45 16.89 1.76
N LYS A 328 7.73 17.24 1.61
CA LYS A 328 8.17 18.37 0.78
C LYS A 328 8.19 18.03 -0.71
N ARG A 329 8.66 16.83 -1.08
CA ARG A 329 8.80 16.45 -2.50
C ARG A 329 7.49 15.98 -3.12
N ILE A 330 6.70 15.18 -2.40
CA ILE A 330 5.46 14.58 -2.93
C ILE A 330 4.25 15.45 -2.59
N TYR A 331 4.12 15.89 -1.33
CA TYR A 331 2.92 16.63 -0.88
C TYR A 331 3.05 18.15 -1.02
N ARG A 332 4.26 18.67 -1.29
CA ARG A 332 4.58 20.11 -1.29
C ARG A 332 4.24 20.81 0.02
N ALA A 333 4.34 20.09 1.14
CA ALA A 333 4.28 20.71 2.45
C ALA A 333 5.50 21.62 2.66
N ASN A 334 5.30 22.78 3.29
CA ASN A 334 6.39 23.68 3.66
C ASN A 334 7.28 23.07 4.74
N GLU A 335 6.69 22.43 5.74
CA GLU A 335 7.38 21.83 6.88
C GLU A 335 6.62 20.63 7.45
N VAL A 336 7.31 19.83 8.25
CA VAL A 336 6.72 18.77 9.07
C VAL A 336 6.91 19.13 10.53
N ILE A 337 5.81 19.28 11.26
CA ILE A 337 5.81 19.56 12.69
C ILE A 337 5.56 18.24 13.43
N ALA A 338 6.40 17.96 14.41
CA ALA A 338 6.26 16.81 15.29
C ALA A 338 6.68 17.18 16.71
N ASP A 339 5.85 16.80 17.68
CA ASP A 339 6.13 16.98 19.10
C ASP A 339 7.43 16.27 19.51
N LYS A 340 8.07 16.76 20.57
CA LYS A 340 9.30 16.18 21.12
C LYS A 340 9.18 14.67 21.34
N LYS A 341 8.03 14.20 21.85
CA LYS A 341 7.76 12.77 22.07
C LYS A 341 7.91 11.93 20.80
N ILE A 342 7.43 12.42 19.66
CA ILE A 342 7.51 11.71 18.38
C ILE A 342 8.94 11.74 17.83
N ARG A 343 9.62 12.89 17.92
CA ARG A 343 11.03 13.00 17.52
C ARG A 343 11.94 12.10 18.34
N ASP A 344 11.69 12.00 19.65
CA ASP A 344 12.43 11.11 20.54
C ASP A 344 12.13 9.63 20.23
N GLN A 345 10.88 9.29 19.88
CA GLN A 345 10.51 7.94 19.45
C GLN A 345 11.20 7.53 18.14
N LEU A 346 11.29 8.42 17.14
CA LEU A 346 12.00 8.13 15.90
C LEU A 346 13.49 7.88 16.15
N ARG A 347 14.12 8.70 17.01
CA ARG A 347 15.52 8.50 17.43
C ARG A 347 15.73 7.21 18.21
N GLU A 348 14.77 6.82 19.05
CA GLU A 348 14.78 5.54 19.75
C GLU A 348 14.70 4.37 18.75
N TRP A 349 13.84 4.44 17.73
CA TRP A 349 13.77 3.44 16.67
C TRP A 349 15.07 3.36 15.85
N GLU A 350 15.70 4.49 15.54
CA GLU A 350 17.02 4.52 14.90
C GLU A 350 18.07 3.81 15.75
N ALA A 351 18.13 4.12 17.05
CA ALA A 351 19.05 3.47 18.00
C ALA A 351 18.78 1.96 18.16
N GLN A 352 17.54 1.53 17.96
CA GLN A 352 17.13 0.11 17.95
C GLN A 352 17.44 -0.61 16.62
N GLY A 353 18.03 0.09 15.63
CA GLY A 353 18.42 -0.49 14.35
C GLY A 353 17.35 -0.39 13.26
N TYR A 354 16.26 0.33 13.49
CA TYR A 354 15.17 0.52 12.52
C TYR A 354 15.37 1.72 11.59
N GLY A 355 16.49 2.45 11.73
CA GLY A 355 16.77 3.67 10.96
C GLY A 355 16.77 3.48 9.44
N ASN A 356 17.15 2.28 8.96
CA ASN A 356 17.22 1.96 7.53
C ASN A 356 15.87 1.56 6.91
N LEU A 357 14.78 1.50 7.70
CA LEU A 357 13.47 1.17 7.16
C LEU A 357 12.91 2.33 6.29
N PRO A 358 12.10 2.02 5.26
CA PRO A 358 11.35 3.02 4.52
C PRO A 358 10.16 3.54 5.35
N ILE A 359 9.65 4.71 4.97
CA ILE A 359 8.51 5.36 5.64
C ILE A 359 7.21 5.02 4.91
N CYS A 360 6.16 4.67 5.67
CA CYS A 360 4.80 4.50 5.18
C CYS A 360 3.92 5.62 5.72
N MET A 361 3.60 6.63 4.88
CA MET A 361 2.78 7.76 5.31
C MET A 361 1.29 7.37 5.41
N ALA A 362 0.72 7.41 6.61
CA ALA A 362 -0.71 7.26 6.82
C ALA A 362 -1.38 8.63 6.91
N LYS A 363 -2.01 9.07 5.82
CA LYS A 363 -2.81 10.32 5.74
C LYS A 363 -4.11 10.11 4.97
N THR A 364 -4.96 11.14 4.91
CA THR A 364 -6.11 11.19 4.00
C THR A 364 -5.67 10.95 2.55
N GLN A 365 -6.45 10.19 1.80
CA GLN A 365 -6.28 9.99 0.36
C GLN A 365 -6.92 11.11 -0.50
N TYR A 366 -7.68 12.01 0.14
CA TYR A 366 -8.31 13.19 -0.46
C TYR A 366 -7.57 14.45 -0.09
#